data_AF-A0A352NRJ7-F1
#
_entry.id   AF-A0A352NRJ7-F1
#
_cell.length_a   1.000
_cell.length_b   1.000
_cell.length_c   1.000
_cell.angle_alpha   90.00
_cell.angle_beta   90.00
_cell.angle_gamma   90.00
#
_symmetry.space_group_name_H-M   'P 1'
#
loop_
_entity.id
_entity.type
_entity.pdbx_description
1 polymer ?
#
loop_
_entity_poly.entity_id
_entity_poly.type
_entity_poly.pdbx_seq_one_letter_code
_entity_poly.pdbx_strand_id
1 'polypeptide(L)'
;SEEYSRIFNIGSGRPEKLMVFVDNLERALSSALGKKVVFRKIFEPMKPEDVPVTYASTDMLQKAVGFKPSTTIEEGLQKFADWYVKYNKIV
;
A
#
# COMPACT_ATOMS: atom_id res chain seq x y z
N SER A 1 4.84 37.84 5.98
CA SER A 1 5.98 37.02 5.56
C SER A 1 5.53 36.22 4.36
N GLU A 2 6.26 36.28 3.25
CA GLU A 2 5.95 35.49 2.06
C GLU A 2 6.32 34.01 2.33
N GLU A 3 5.33 33.12 2.31
CA GLU A 3 5.54 31.67 2.38
C GLU A 3 6.05 31.17 1.02
N TYR A 4 7.37 31.02 0.89
CA TYR A 4 8.01 30.51 -0.34
C TYR A 4 7.90 28.98 -0.51
N SER A 5 7.40 28.24 0.49
CA SER A 5 7.36 26.79 0.48
C SER A 5 6.01 26.27 0.95
N ARG A 6 5.42 25.34 0.19
CA ARG A 6 4.17 24.64 0.55
C ARG A 6 4.47 23.20 0.93
N ILE A 7 3.84 22.72 2.00
CA ILE A 7 3.94 21.33 2.46
C ILE A 7 2.78 20.53 1.88
N PHE A 8 3.08 19.39 1.27
CA PHE A 8 2.09 18.49 0.69
C PHE A 8 2.27 17.08 1.23
N ASN A 9 1.15 16.45 1.63
CA ASN A 9 1.13 15.02 1.86
C ASN A 9 0.99 14.29 0.53
N ILE A 10 1.73 13.18 0.37
CA ILE A 10 1.64 12.29 -0.78
C ILE A 10 1.12 10.93 -0.28
N GLY A 11 0.11 10.39 -0.97
CA GLY A 11 -0.46 9.09 -0.66
C GLY A 11 -1.69 8.80 -1.52
N SER A 12 -2.31 7.63 -1.33
CA SER A 12 -3.52 7.22 -2.07
C SER A 12 -4.77 8.04 -1.70
N GLY A 13 -4.75 8.76 -0.57
CA GLY A 13 -5.92 9.44 -0.01
C GLY A 13 -7.02 8.50 0.49
N ARG A 14 -6.78 7.19 0.51
CA ARG A 14 -7.77 6.18 0.89
C ARG A 14 -7.14 5.15 1.84
N PRO A 15 -7.67 4.97 3.06
CA PRO A 15 -7.22 3.89 3.92
C PRO A 15 -7.67 2.54 3.36
N GLU A 16 -6.75 1.57 3.36
CA GLU A 16 -7.05 0.17 3.07
C GLU A 16 -7.06 -0.64 4.36
N LYS A 17 -7.97 -1.61 4.48
CA LYS A 17 -7.99 -2.50 5.66
C LYS A 17 -6.76 -3.41 5.62
N LEU A 18 -6.10 -3.59 6.77
CA LEU A 18 -4.91 -4.45 6.88
C LEU A 18 -5.14 -5.85 6.30
N MET A 19 -6.28 -6.47 6.61
CA MET A 19 -6.59 -7.80 6.07
C MET A 19 -6.77 -7.81 4.55
N VAL A 20 -7.33 -6.75 3.96
CA VAL A 20 -7.42 -6.62 2.50
C VAL A 20 -6.03 -6.52 1.88
N PHE A 21 -5.11 -5.76 2.49
CA PHE A 21 -3.71 -5.71 2.07
C PHE A 21 -3.04 -7.09 2.13
N VAL A 22 -3.15 -7.77 3.28
CA VAL A 22 -2.54 -9.08 3.52
C VAL A 22 -3.06 -10.12 2.52
N ASP A 23 -4.37 -10.16 2.28
CA ASP A 23 -5.00 -11.10 1.35
C ASP A 23 -4.66 -10.81 -0.10
N ASN A 24 -4.46 -9.54 -0.48
CA ASN A 24 -3.97 -9.17 -1.81
C ASN A 24 -2.51 -9.56 -2.01
N LEU A 25 -1.66 -9.39 -1.00
CA LEU A 25 -0.25 -9.78 -1.07
C LEU A 25 -0.10 -11.30 -1.18
N GLU A 26 -0.87 -12.08 -0.42
CA GLU A 26 -0.88 -13.55 -0.51
C GLU A 26 -1.24 -14.04 -1.93
N ARG A 27 -2.27 -13.43 -2.54
CA ARG A 27 -2.67 -13.71 -3.93
C ARG A 27 -1.60 -13.30 -4.94
N ALA A 28 -1.03 -12.11 -4.77
CA ALA A 28 0.00 -11.58 -5.66
C ALA A 28 1.26 -12.47 -5.68
N LEU A 29 1.73 -12.90 -4.51
CA LEU A 29 2.85 -13.83 -4.39
C LEU A 29 2.52 -15.21 -4.95
N SER A 30 1.29 -15.70 -4.72
CA SER A 30 0.86 -16.97 -5.30
C SER A 30 0.91 -16.95 -6.83
N SER A 31 0.44 -15.85 -7.42
CA SER A 31 0.50 -15.61 -8.87
C SER A 31 1.94 -15.53 -9.36
N ALA A 32 2.77 -14.68 -8.73
CA ALA A 32 4.15 -14.43 -9.15
C ALA A 32 5.04 -15.69 -9.06
N LEU A 33 4.78 -16.58 -8.09
CA LEU A 33 5.52 -17.83 -7.93
C LEU A 33 4.93 -19.02 -8.71
N GLY A 34 3.74 -18.86 -9.31
CA GLY A 34 3.04 -19.98 -9.95
C GLY A 34 2.65 -21.12 -9.00
N LYS A 35 2.58 -20.86 -7.69
CA LYS A 35 2.23 -21.85 -6.65
C LYS A 35 1.45 -21.21 -5.52
N LYS A 36 0.60 -21.98 -4.85
CA LYS A 36 -0.21 -21.47 -3.74
C LYS A 36 0.68 -21.05 -2.57
N VAL A 37 0.65 -19.77 -2.23
CA VAL A 37 1.21 -19.21 -0.99
C VAL A 37 0.08 -19.08 0.02
N VAL A 38 0.35 -19.45 1.27
CA VAL A 38 -0.59 -19.27 2.39
C VAL A 38 0.18 -18.68 3.56
N PHE A 39 -0.26 -17.52 4.05
CA PHE A 39 0.33 -16.88 5.20
C PHE A 39 -0.18 -17.52 6.49
N ARG A 40 0.75 -17.84 7.38
CA ARG A 40 0.41 -18.12 8.78
C ARG A 40 0.16 -16.80 9.49
N LYS A 41 -1.11 -16.44 9.66
CA LYS A 41 -1.55 -15.22 10.34
C LYS A 41 -1.54 -15.42 11.85
N ILE A 42 -0.76 -14.60 12.57
CA ILE A 42 -0.75 -14.55 14.04
C ILE A 42 -1.40 -13.22 14.42
N PHE A 43 -2.55 -13.29 15.08
CA PHE A 43 -3.30 -12.11 15.50
C PHE A 43 -2.91 -11.75 16.94
N GLU A 44 -2.50 -10.50 17.12
CA GLU A 44 -2.22 -9.91 18.43
C GLU A 44 -3.27 -8.84 18.75
N PRO A 45 -3.55 -8.58 20.04
CA PRO A 45 -4.39 -7.46 20.43
C PRO A 45 -3.77 -6.12 19.99
N MET A 46 -4.63 -5.16 19.66
CA MET A 46 -4.20 -3.79 19.35
C MET A 46 -3.48 -3.19 20.56
N LYS A 47 -2.31 -2.60 20.33
CA LYS A 47 -1.56 -1.93 21.39
C LYS A 47 -2.17 -0.54 21.65
N PRO A 48 -2.05 0.01 22.87
CA PRO A 48 -2.57 1.34 23.18
C PRO A 48 -2.06 2.45 22.26
N GLU A 49 -0.89 2.28 21.66
CA GLU A 49 -0.24 3.25 20.77
C GLU A 49 -0.66 3.11 19.30
N ASP A 50 -1.39 2.06 18.93
CA ASP A 50 -1.83 1.83 17.56
C ASP A 50 -2.95 2.80 17.18
N VAL A 51 -2.81 3.46 16.03
CA VAL A 51 -3.88 4.29 15.45
C VAL A 51 -4.79 3.40 14.60
N PRO A 52 -6.10 3.29 14.89
CA PRO A 52 -6.98 2.36 14.19
C PRO A 52 -7.12 2.63 12.68
N VAL A 53 -7.06 3.91 12.28
CA VAL A 53 -7.13 4.36 10.89
C VAL A 53 -6.28 5.61 10.73
N THR A 54 -5.37 5.61 9.76
CA THR A 54 -4.61 6.79 9.33
C THR A 54 -4.50 6.81 7.81
N TYR A 55 -4.53 8.00 7.22
CA TYR A 55 -4.34 8.20 5.78
C TYR A 55 -3.82 9.60 5.50
N ALA A 56 -3.05 9.74 4.42
CA ALA A 56 -2.56 11.03 3.95
C ALA A 56 -3.70 11.80 3.25
N SER A 57 -4.14 12.93 3.82
CA SER A 57 -5.02 13.86 3.09
C SER A 57 -4.25 14.51 1.94
N THR A 58 -4.70 14.30 0.71
CA THR A 58 -4.02 14.75 -0.52
C THR A 58 -4.73 15.91 -1.23
N ASP A 59 -5.76 16.50 -0.61
CA ASP A 59 -6.60 17.53 -1.23
C ASP A 59 -5.80 18.75 -1.69
N MET A 60 -4.81 19.17 -0.88
CA MET A 60 -3.94 20.30 -1.23
C MET A 60 -3.06 19.99 -2.45
N LEU A 61 -2.52 18.77 -2.53
CA LEU A 61 -1.70 18.33 -3.65
C LEU A 61 -2.55 18.23 -4.91
N GLN A 62 -3.72 17.59 -4.81
CA GLN A 62 -4.63 17.43 -5.94
C GLN A 62 -5.06 18.80 -6.50
N LYS A 63 -5.38 19.77 -5.65
CA LYS A 63 -5.72 21.14 -6.08
C LYS A 63 -4.53 21.85 -6.74
N ALA A 64 -3.30 21.62 -6.25
CA ALA A 64 -2.11 22.30 -6.74
C ALA A 64 -1.61 21.77 -8.09
N VAL A 65 -1.68 20.46 -8.33
CA VAL A 65 -1.06 19.83 -9.51
C VAL A 65 -2.00 18.97 -10.35
N GLY A 66 -3.27 18.80 -9.96
CA GLY A 66 -4.26 18.00 -10.68
C GLY A 66 -4.01 16.49 -10.64
N PHE A 67 -3.00 16.03 -9.89
CA PHE A 67 -2.62 14.62 -9.79
C PHE A 67 -3.39 13.88 -8.70
N LYS A 68 -3.80 12.65 -9.02
CA LYS A 68 -4.35 11.69 -8.08
C LYS A 68 -3.83 10.29 -8.42
N PRO A 69 -3.24 9.55 -7.47
CA PRO A 69 -2.85 8.16 -7.72
C PRO A 69 -4.06 7.32 -8.13
N SER A 70 -3.91 6.53 -9.19
CA SER A 70 -4.97 5.66 -9.72
C SER A 70 -4.66 4.17 -9.58
N THR A 71 -3.41 3.80 -9.28
CA THR A 71 -3.01 2.41 -9.06
C THR A 71 -3.75 1.84 -7.85
N THR A 72 -4.47 0.74 -8.03
CA THR A 72 -5.13 0.07 -6.90
C THR A 72 -4.13 -0.68 -6.03
N ILE A 73 -4.53 -1.06 -4.82
CA ILE A 73 -3.66 -1.86 -3.96
C ILE A 73 -3.36 -3.23 -4.59
N GLU A 74 -4.33 -3.82 -5.30
CA GLU A 74 -4.14 -5.10 -6.01
C GLU A 74 -3.09 -4.98 -7.12
N GLU A 75 -3.22 -3.96 -7.97
CA GLU A 75 -2.28 -3.72 -9.07
C GLU A 75 -0.87 -3.42 -8.55
N GLY A 76 -0.77 -2.60 -7.50
CA GLY A 76 0.50 -2.26 -6.88
C GLY A 76 1.21 -3.47 -6.28
N LEU A 77 0.47 -4.31 -5.54
CA LEU A 77 1.00 -5.52 -4.92
C LEU A 77 1.38 -6.59 -5.94
N GLN A 78 0.62 -6.74 -7.04
CA GLN A 78 1.01 -7.66 -8.12
C GLN A 78 2.32 -7.22 -8.77
N LYS A 79 2.44 -5.94 -9.16
CA LYS A 79 3.68 -5.40 -9.74
C LYS A 79 4.87 -5.55 -8.80
N PHE A 80 4.66 -5.33 -7.50
CA PHE A 80 5.68 -5.55 -6.47
C PHE A 80 6.10 -7.02 -6.38
N ALA A 81 5.14 -7.95 -6.29
CA ALA A 81 5.41 -9.38 -6.18
C ALA A 81 6.17 -9.91 -7.40
N ASP A 82 5.75 -9.53 -8.62
CA ASP A 82 6.42 -9.91 -9.87
C ASP A 82 7.88 -9.43 -9.89
N TRP A 83 8.11 -8.17 -9.51
CA TRP A 83 9.44 -7.61 -9.40
C TRP A 83 10.27 -8.34 -8.33
N TYR A 84 9.71 -8.57 -7.14
CA TYR A 84 10.41 -9.16 -6.01
C TYR A 84 10.85 -10.60 -6.29
N VAL A 85 9.95 -11.42 -6.82
CA VAL A 85 10.23 -12.82 -7.18
C VAL A 85 11.30 -12.88 -8.27
N LYS A 86 11.18 -12.05 -9.30
CA LYS A 86 12.17 -11.97 -10.40
C LYS A 86 13.53 -11.50 -9.90
N TYR A 87 13.57 -10.42 -9.11
CA TYR A 87 14.81 -9.82 -8.61
C TYR A 87 15.58 -10.80 -7.72
N ASN A 88 14.88 -11.51 -6.83
CA ASN A 88 15.47 -12.47 -5.92
C ASN A 88 15.63 -13.89 -6.51
N LYS A 89 15.26 -14.10 -7.78
CA LYS A 89 15.29 -15.40 -8.48
C LYS A 89 14.61 -16.51 -7.66
N ILE A 90 13.49 -16.19 -7.05
CA ILE A 90 12.73 -17.16 -6.25
C ILE A 90 12.01 -18.08 -7.23
N VAL A 91 12.27 -19.39 -7.10
CA VAL A 91 11.68 -20.48 -7.90
C VAL A 91 10.63 -21.21 -7.08
#